data_AF-A0A512L3D8-F1
#
_entry.id   AF-A0A512L3D8-F1
#
_cell.length_a   1.000
_cell.length_b   1.000
_cell.length_c   1.000
_cell.angle_alpha   90.00
_cell.angle_beta   90.00
_cell.angle_gamma   90.00
#
_symmetry.space_group_name_H-M   'P 1'
#
loop_
_entity.id
_entity.type
_entity.pdbx_description
1 polymer ?
#
loop_
_entity_poly.entity_id
_entity_poly.type
_entity_poly.pdbx_seq_one_letter_code
_entity_poly.pdbx_strand_id
1 'polypeptide(L)'
;MLPNQKLLDEIGGKISQAISQSPAKDIEKNIRAMMQGALQKLDLVTREEFDVQQEVLLRTREKLAELETRLAQLEALTPPVSDQPQQLEP
;
A
#
# COMPACT_ATOMS: atom_id res chain seq x y z
N MET A 1 -36.92 12.98 12.39
CA MET A 1 -37.13 13.33 10.97
C MET A 1 -35.90 12.86 10.19
N LEU A 2 -36.07 12.08 9.13
CA LEU A 2 -34.96 11.57 8.28
C LEU A 2 -34.84 12.41 7.00
N PRO A 3 -34.08 13.52 7.00
CA PRO A 3 -33.85 14.34 5.81
C PRO A 3 -33.01 13.65 4.71
N ASN A 4 -32.30 12.56 5.05
CA ASN A 4 -31.39 11.89 4.11
C ASN A 4 -32.09 11.03 3.04
N GLN A 5 -33.30 10.54 3.31
CA GLN A 5 -33.99 9.62 2.38
C GLN A 5 -34.50 10.37 1.14
N LYS A 6 -35.06 11.57 1.35
CA LYS A 6 -35.52 12.45 0.27
C LYS A 6 -34.39 12.93 -0.62
N LEU A 7 -33.21 13.20 -0.03
CA LEU A 7 -32.03 13.62 -0.77
C LEU A 7 -31.49 12.48 -1.66
N LEU A 8 -31.46 11.25 -1.13
CA LEU A 8 -31.06 10.06 -1.89
C LEU A 8 -32.05 9.77 -3.02
N ASP A 9 -33.35 9.89 -2.77
CA ASP A 9 -34.38 9.70 -3.79
C ASP A 9 -34.34 10.78 -4.89
N GLU A 10 -34.11 12.06 -4.54
CA GLU A 10 -33.93 13.12 -5.54
C GLU A 10 -32.65 12.92 -6.38
N ILE A 11 -31.56 12.48 -5.76
CA ILE A 11 -30.31 12.18 -6.47
C ILE A 11 -30.52 10.99 -7.41
N GLY A 12 -31.14 9.90 -6.92
CA GLY A 12 -31.47 8.73 -7.74
C GLY A 12 -32.39 9.08 -8.91
N GLY A 13 -33.42 9.90 -8.67
CA GLY A 13 -34.34 10.38 -9.70
C GLY A 13 -33.65 11.23 -10.78
N LYS A 14 -32.79 12.17 -10.38
CA LYS A 14 -32.02 12.99 -11.33
C LYS A 14 -31.02 12.18 -12.14
N ILE A 15 -30.36 11.19 -11.53
CA ILE A 15 -29.46 10.27 -12.21
C ILE A 15 -30.24 9.41 -13.22
N SER A 16 -31.36 8.84 -12.82
CA SER A 16 -32.22 8.04 -13.71
C SER A 16 -32.73 8.86 -14.89
N GLN A 17 -33.12 10.12 -14.64
CA GLN A 17 -33.59 11.02 -15.68
C GLN A 17 -32.47 11.42 -16.65
N ALA A 18 -31.26 11.71 -16.14
CA ALA A 18 -30.09 11.98 -16.96
C ALA A 18 -29.69 10.76 -17.81
N ILE A 19 -29.81 9.55 -17.27
CA ILE A 19 -29.57 8.30 -18.02
C ILE A 19 -30.62 8.10 -19.12
N SER A 20 -31.88 8.41 -18.86
CA SER A 20 -32.96 8.26 -19.86
C SER A 20 -32.91 9.31 -20.98
N GLN A 21 -32.36 10.50 -20.71
CA GLN A 21 -32.30 11.61 -21.67
C GLN A 21 -30.96 11.73 -22.40
N SER A 22 -29.92 11.02 -21.95
CA SER A 22 -28.59 11.09 -22.57
C SER A 22 -28.37 9.93 -23.54
N PRO A 23 -27.72 10.14 -24.69
CA PRO A 23 -27.33 9.06 -25.58
C PRO A 23 -26.54 8.00 -24.82
N ALA A 24 -26.90 6.72 -24.95
CA ALA A 24 -26.24 5.62 -24.24
C ALA A 24 -24.70 5.66 -24.35
N LYS A 25 -24.20 6.20 -25.47
CA LYS A 25 -22.77 6.39 -25.77
C LYS A 25 -22.09 7.46 -24.89
N ASP A 26 -22.79 8.53 -24.51
CA ASP A 26 -22.25 9.58 -23.65
C ASP A 26 -22.18 9.15 -22.19
N ILE A 27 -23.15 8.34 -21.75
CA ILE A 27 -23.15 7.71 -20.42
C ILE A 27 -21.99 6.73 -20.32
N GLU A 28 -21.82 5.85 -21.32
CA GLU A 28 -20.70 4.93 -21.37
C GLU A 28 -19.35 5.67 -21.28
N LYS A 29 -19.20 6.77 -22.03
CA LYS A 29 -17.99 7.59 -22.01
C LYS A 29 -17.73 8.21 -20.64
N ASN A 30 -18.75 8.76 -19.98
CA ASN A 30 -18.62 9.37 -18.67
C ASN A 30 -18.31 8.35 -17.56
N ILE A 31 -18.95 7.18 -17.59
CA ILE A 31 -18.66 6.09 -16.65
C ILE A 31 -17.23 5.59 -16.84
N ARG A 32 -16.77 5.40 -18.07
CA ARG A 32 -15.39 4.99 -18.37
C ARG A 32 -14.37 6.01 -17.87
N ALA A 33 -14.63 7.30 -18.09
CA ALA A 33 -13.78 8.39 -17.59
C ALA A 33 -13.76 8.44 -16.04
N MET A 34 -14.91 8.23 -15.40
CA MET A 34 -15.00 8.17 -13.94
C MET A 34 -14.24 6.97 -13.37
N MET A 35 -14.36 5.78 -13.99
CA MET A 35 -13.58 4.60 -13.59
C MET A 35 -12.07 4.80 -13.78
N GLN A 36 -11.65 5.37 -14.91
CA GLN A 36 -10.24 5.70 -15.14
C GLN A 36 -9.73 6.70 -14.11
N GLY A 37 -10.50 7.74 -13.80
CA GLY A 37 -10.15 8.71 -12.75
C GLY A 37 -10.15 8.10 -11.34
N ALA A 38 -11.01 7.12 -11.07
CA ALA A 38 -11.02 6.40 -9.80
C ALA A 38 -9.81 5.47 -9.67
N LEU A 39 -9.45 4.75 -10.74
CA LEU A 39 -8.26 3.89 -10.78
C LEU A 39 -6.96 4.72 -10.66
N GLN A 40 -6.89 5.92 -11.23
CA GLN A 40 -5.75 6.82 -11.04
C GLN A 40 -5.62 7.38 -9.62
N LYS A 41 -6.72 7.44 -8.87
CA LYS A 41 -6.72 7.89 -7.46
C LYS A 41 -6.39 6.77 -6.47
N LEU A 42 -6.47 5.52 -6.91
CA LEU A 42 -5.87 4.42 -6.19
C LEU A 42 -4.38 4.49 -6.53
N ASP A 43 -3.49 4.47 -5.54
CA ASP A 43 -2.03 4.43 -5.75
C ASP A 43 -1.63 3.07 -6.37
N LEU A 44 -2.07 2.84 -7.62
CA LEU A 44 -1.89 1.58 -8.32
C LEU A 44 -0.46 1.50 -8.79
N VAL A 45 0.28 0.58 -8.19
CA VAL A 45 1.55 0.13 -8.72
C VAL A 45 1.27 -0.78 -9.91
N THR A 46 2.01 -0.61 -11.00
CA THR A 46 1.94 -1.54 -12.12
C THR A 46 2.39 -2.92 -11.67
N ARG A 47 1.92 -3.97 -12.35
CA ARG A 47 2.35 -5.34 -12.07
C ARG A 47 3.87 -5.50 -12.19
N GLU A 48 4.47 -4.85 -13.19
CA GLU A 48 5.92 -4.87 -13.40
C GLU A 48 6.69 -4.25 -12.24
N GLU A 49 6.26 -3.07 -11.74
CA GLU A 49 6.87 -2.44 -10.57
C GLU A 49 6.74 -3.30 -9.30
N PHE A 50 5.59 -3.96 -9.12
CA PHE A 50 5.39 -4.89 -8.01
C PHE A 50 6.36 -6.08 -8.08
N ASP A 51 6.53 -6.67 -9.27
CA ASP A 51 7.42 -7.81 -9.46
C ASP A 51 8.90 -7.41 -9.23
N VAL A 52 9.31 -6.19 -9.65
CA VAL A 52 10.63 -5.63 -9.33
C VAL A 52 10.81 -5.46 -7.82
N GLN A 53 9.82 -4.93 -7.10
CA GLN A 53 9.90 -4.76 -5.65
C GLN A 53 10.03 -6.10 -4.92
N GLN A 54 9.32 -7.14 -5.38
CA GLN A 54 9.48 -8.48 -4.85
C GLN A 54 10.90 -9.02 -5.03
N GLU A 55 11.51 -8.82 -6.19
CA GLU A 55 12.88 -9.26 -6.46
C GLU A 55 13.90 -8.52 -5.57
N VAL A 56 13.73 -7.21 -5.41
CA VAL A 56 14.55 -6.41 -4.49
C VAL A 56 14.41 -6.91 -3.05
N LEU A 57 13.20 -7.22 -2.61
CA LEU A 57 12.95 -7.75 -1.28
C LEU A 57 13.62 -9.13 -1.09
N LEU A 58 13.51 -10.02 -2.07
CA LEU A 58 14.15 -11.34 -2.04
C LEU A 58 15.66 -11.21 -1.86
N ARG A 59 16.32 -10.42 -2.71
CA ARG A 59 17.77 -10.15 -2.64
C ARG A 59 18.19 -9.53 -1.31
N THR A 60 17.34 -8.67 -0.75
CA THR A 60 17.62 -8.04 0.54
C THR A 60 17.59 -9.06 1.67
N ARG A 61 16.64 -10.01 1.65
CA ARG A 61 16.57 -11.11 2.65
C ARG A 61 17.77 -12.04 2.55
N GLU A 62 18.21 -12.36 1.33
CA GLU A 62 19.42 -13.17 1.10
C GLU A 62 20.67 -12.49 1.69
N LYS A 63 20.88 -11.21 1.36
CA LYS A 63 22.00 -10.43 1.90
C LYS A 63 21.92 -10.27 3.43
N LEU A 64 20.72 -10.09 3.97
CA LEU A 64 20.51 -9.99 5.41
C LEU A 64 20.93 -11.29 6.11
N ALA A 65 20.49 -12.45 5.62
CA ALA A 65 20.87 -13.74 6.17
C ALA A 65 22.39 -14.01 6.10
N GLU A 66 23.03 -13.58 5.00
CA GLU A 66 24.48 -13.66 4.87
C GLU A 66 25.21 -12.79 5.90
N LEU A 67 24.75 -11.55 6.10
CA LEU A 67 25.32 -10.63 7.09
C LEU A 67 25.11 -11.14 8.52
N GLU A 68 23.92 -11.65 8.85
CA GLU A 68 23.64 -12.28 10.15
C GLU A 68 24.58 -13.45 10.41
N THR A 69 24.81 -14.28 9.40
CA THR A 69 25.75 -15.42 9.50
C THR A 69 27.18 -14.94 9.76
N ARG A 70 27.64 -13.92 9.04
CA ARG A 70 28.97 -13.34 9.24
C ARG A 70 29.10 -12.69 10.62
N LEU A 71 28.06 -12.00 11.09
CA LEU A 71 28.02 -11.38 12.41
C LEU A 71 28.14 -12.44 13.50
N ALA A 72 27.35 -13.52 13.43
CA ALA A 72 27.42 -14.61 14.40
C ALA A 72 28.81 -15.26 14.47
N GLN A 73 29.50 -15.40 13.33
CA GLN A 73 30.89 -15.90 13.30
C GLN A 73 31.85 -14.94 14.01
N LEU A 74 31.70 -13.63 13.80
CA LEU A 74 32.54 -12.62 14.46
C LEU A 74 32.26 -12.53 15.96
N GLU A 75 30.99 -12.61 16.35
CA GLU A 75 30.57 -12.64 17.76
C GLU A 75 31.11 -13.89 18.47
N ALA A 76 31.13 -15.05 17.80
CA ALA A 76 31.71 -16.27 18.37
C ALA A 76 33.24 -16.20 18.56
N LEU A 77 33.94 -15.38 17.76
CA LEU A 77 35.38 -15.16 17.87
C LEU A 77 35.74 -14.08 18.90
N THR A 78 34.76 -13.28 19.36
CA THR A 78 34.97 -12.22 20.34
C THR A 78 34.54 -12.75 21.71
N PRO A 79 35.44 -12.86 22.71
CA PRO A 79 35.01 -13.23 24.06
C PRO A 79 34.01 -12.18 24.57
N PRO A 80 32.97 -12.58 25.32
CA PRO A 80 32.01 -11.63 25.86
C PRO A 80 32.79 -10.58 26.65
N VAL A 81 32.57 -9.31 26.30
CA VAL A 81 33.07 -8.19 27.11
C VAL A 81 32.46 -8.39 28.49
N SER A 82 33.29 -8.81 29.44
CA SER A 82 32.90 -8.92 30.84
C SER A 82 32.59 -7.49 31.29
N ASP A 83 31.32 -7.09 31.22
CA ASP A 83 30.77 -5.98 31.98
C ASP A 83 30.81 -6.38 33.46
N GLN A 84 32.02 -6.48 34.02
CA GLN A 84 32.17 -6.43 35.46
C GLN A 84 31.92 -4.97 35.84
N PRO A 85 30.85 -4.66 36.59
CA PRO A 85 30.66 -3.32 37.09
C PRO A 85 31.92 -2.99 37.90
N GLN A 86 32.67 -1.98 37.44
CA GLN A 86 33.83 -1.47 38.13
C GLN A 86 33.37 -1.07 39.53
N GLN A 87 33.61 -1.93 40.51
CA GLN A 87 33.58 -1.57 41.91
C GLN A 87 34.67 -0.51 42.07
N LEU A 88 34.24 0.75 41.98
CA LEU A 88 34.95 1.90 42.50
C LEU A 88 35.12 1.62 44.00
N GLU A 89 36.25 1.02 44.36
CA GLU A 89 36.69 0.98 45.75
C GLU A 89 36.97 2.41 46.23
N PRO A 90 36.64 2.72 47.50
CA PRO A 90 36.50 4.08 48.02
C PRO A 90 37.79 4.91 48.08
#